data_AF-A0A242CH84-F1
#
_entry.id   AF-A0A242CH84-F1
#
_cell.length_a   1.000
_cell.length_b   1.000
_cell.length_c   1.000
_cell.angle_alpha   90.00
_cell.angle_beta   90.00
_cell.angle_gamma   90.00
#
_symmetry.space_group_name_H-M   'P 1'
#
loop_
_entity.id
_entity.type
_entity.pdbx_description
1 polymer ?
#
loop_
_entity_poly.entity_id
_entity_poly.type
_entity_poly.pdbx_seq_one_letter_code
_entity_poly.pdbx_strand_id
1 'polypeptide(L)' 'MKPELKMKTPQLVEIVEVVHVEATRGDGTEENPVRIVHQYWSKDGVLLAEKDSY' A
#
# COMPACT_ATOMS: atom_id res chain seq x y z
N MET A 1 -23.24 -31.89 -1.69
CA MET A 1 -23.45 -30.51 -2.19
C MET A 1 -22.25 -29.69 -1.74
N LYS A 2 -21.51 -29.04 -2.66
CA LYS A 2 -20.41 -28.15 -2.27
C LYS A 2 -21.02 -26.80 -1.86
N PRO A 3 -20.66 -26.22 -0.70
CA PRO A 3 -21.18 -24.92 -0.32
C PRO A 3 -20.72 -23.86 -1.34
N GLU A 4 -21.68 -23.09 -1.83
CA GLU A 4 -21.43 -21.98 -2.74
C GLU A 4 -20.85 -20.81 -1.94
N LEU A 5 -19.55 -20.56 -2.09
CA LEU A 5 -18.86 -19.46 -1.41
C LEU A 5 -19.26 -18.13 -2.08
N LYS A 6 -20.31 -17.48 -1.57
CA LYS A 6 -20.64 -16.11 -1.94
C LYS A 6 -19.65 -15.17 -1.26
N MET A 7 -18.66 -14.69 -2.01
CA MET A 7 -17.76 -13.64 -1.54
C MET A 7 -18.58 -12.37 -1.24
N LYS A 8 -18.70 -12.01 0.05
CA LYS A 8 -19.18 -10.70 0.47
C LYS A 8 -17.98 -9.78 0.56
N THR A 9 -17.97 -8.71 -0.22
CA THR A 9 -16.96 -7.67 -0.15
C THR A 9 -17.57 -6.39 0.44
N PRO A 10 -16.82 -5.63 1.25
CA PRO A 10 -15.54 -5.99 1.87
C PRO A 10 -15.68 -7.08 2.96
N GLN A 11 -14.63 -7.90 3.13
CA GLN A 11 -14.62 -9.01 4.10
C GLN A 11 -14.19 -8.58 5.51
N LEU A 12 -13.40 -7.52 5.63
CA LEU A 12 -12.91 -6.99 6.89
C LEU A 12 -12.63 -5.49 6.74
N VAL A 13 -12.89 -4.73 7.80
CA VAL A 13 -12.50 -3.33 7.95
C VAL A 13 -11.96 -3.18 9.36
N GLU A 14 -10.74 -2.69 9.49
CA GLU A 14 -10.09 -2.49 10.79
C GLU A 14 -9.16 -1.27 10.75
N ILE A 15 -8.87 -0.74 11.93
CA ILE A 15 -7.85 0.31 12.12
C ILE A 15 -6.56 -0.40 12.49
N VAL A 16 -5.50 -0.13 11.73
CA VAL A 16 -4.17 -0.73 11.95
C VAL A 16 -3.16 0.39 12.18
N GLU A 17 -2.32 0.22 13.20
CA GLU A 17 -1.20 1.12 13.46
C GLU A 17 0.00 0.72 12.60
N VAL A 18 0.62 1.69 11.93
CA VAL A 18 1.70 1.48 10.96
C VAL A 18 2.80 2.51 11.15
N VAL A 19 4.01 2.18 10.68
CA VAL A 19 5.07 3.16 10.47
C VAL A 19 4.85 3.79 9.10
N HIS A 20 4.59 5.09 9.07
CA HIS A 20 4.44 5.85 7.82
C HIS A 20 5.78 6.45 7.40
N VAL A 21 6.14 6.25 6.14
CA VAL A 21 7.35 6.79 5.53
C VAL A 21 6.99 7.59 4.30
N GLU A 22 7.52 8.80 4.21
CA GLU A 22 7.54 9.59 3.00
C GLU A 22 8.90 9.40 2.32
N ALA A 23 8.90 8.88 1.09
CA ALA A 23 10.11 8.62 0.32
C ALA A 23 10.07 9.33 -1.03
N THR A 24 11.23 9.77 -1.49
CA THR A 24 11.41 10.31 -2.83
C THR A 24 11.72 9.20 -3.81
N ARG A 25 11.01 9.16 -4.94
CA ARG A 25 11.21 8.18 -6.01
C ARG A 25 11.32 8.86 -7.36
N GLY A 26 12.06 8.26 -8.28
CA GLY A 26 12.29 8.77 -9.63
C GLY A 26 13.75 9.19 -9.85
N ASP A 27 14.16 9.24 -11.11
CA ASP A 27 15.50 9.67 -11.53
C ASP A 27 15.51 11.09 -12.13
N GLY A 28 14.33 11.68 -12.32
CA GLY A 28 14.18 13.04 -12.82
C GLY A 28 14.06 13.14 -14.34
N THR A 29 14.01 12.02 -15.05
CA THR A 29 13.66 12.00 -16.49
C THR A 29 12.18 12.32 -16.70
N GLU A 30 11.80 12.65 -17.94
CA GLU A 30 10.40 12.87 -18.30
C GLU A 30 9.56 11.60 -18.10
N GLU A 31 10.17 10.44 -18.35
CA GLU A 31 9.55 9.13 -18.17
C GLU A 31 9.49 8.69 -16.70
N ASN A 32 10.33 9.25 -15.82
CA ASN A 32 10.42 8.89 -14.41
C ASN A 32 10.72 10.11 -13.51
N PRO A 33 9.76 11.05 -13.39
CA PRO A 33 9.96 12.27 -12.62
C PRO A 33 10.13 11.98 -11.12
N VAL A 34 10.90 12.85 -10.47
CA VAL A 34 11.04 12.85 -9.01
C VAL A 34 9.70 13.17 -8.36
N ARG A 35 9.23 12.31 -7.48
CA ARG A 35 7.96 12.42 -6.78
C ARG A 35 8.03 11.84 -5.38
N ILE A 36 6.97 12.08 -4.61
CA ILE A 36 6.78 11.52 -3.29
C ILE A 36 5.94 10.25 -3.38
N VAL A 37 6.38 9.20 -2.70
CA VAL A 37 5.60 7.98 -2.45
C VAL A 37 5.40 7.82 -0.95
N HIS A 38 4.21 7.38 -0.56
CA HIS A 38 3.89 7.10 0.84
C HIS A 38 3.89 5.59 1.07
N GLN A 39 4.72 5.15 1.99
CA GLN A 39 4.83 3.74 2.37
C GLN A 39 4.32 3.54 3.79
N TYR A 40 3.67 2.40 4.01
CA TYR A 40 3.12 1.99 5.29
C TYR A 40 3.74 0.64 5.66
N TRP A 41 4.45 0.61 6.77
CA TRP A 41 5.25 -0.51 7.20
C TRP A 41 4.72 -1.08 8.52
N SER A 42 4.94 -2.37 8.73
CA SER A 42 4.82 -2.97 10.05
C SER A 42 5.96 -2.50 10.97
N LYS A 43 5.78 -2.68 12.28
CA LYS A 43 6.83 -2.38 13.28
C LYS A 43 8.09 -3.23 13.10
N ASP A 44 7.98 -4.38 12.44
CA ASP A 44 9.08 -5.30 12.14
C ASP A 44 9.77 -5.01 10.80
N GLY A 45 9.39 -3.92 10.11
CA GLY A 45 10.01 -3.52 8.85
C GLY A 45 9.47 -4.25 7.61
N VAL A 46 8.25 -4.79 7.66
CA VAL A 46 7.58 -5.37 6.48
C VAL A 46 6.74 -4.31 5.79
N LEU A 47 6.88 -4.14 4.48
CA LEU A 47 6.04 -3.22 3.70
C LEU A 47 4.61 -3.78 3.60
N LEU A 48 3.63 -3.04 4.11
CA LEU A 48 2.22 -3.43 4.10
C LEU A 48 1.47 -2.83 2.91
N ALA A 49 1.78 -1.58 2.58
CA ALA A 49 1.18 -0.87 1.45
C ALA A 49 2.09 0.26 0.97
N GLU A 50 1.99 0.58 -0.32
CA GLU A 50 2.58 1.76 -0.93
C GLU A 50 1.49 2.50 -1.70
N LYS A 51 1.44 3.82 -1.52
CA LYS A 51 0.65 4.72 -2.35
C LYS A 51 1.61 5.57 -3.17
N ASP A 52 1.68 5.22 -4.44
CA ASP A 52 2.30 6.03 -5.48
C ASP A 52 1.17 6.68 -6.29
N SER A 53 1.25 7.99 -6.50
CA SER A 53 0.23 8.77 -7.21
C SER A 53 0.48 8.87 -8.71
N TYR A 54 1.56 8.28 -9.22
CA TYR A 54 1.98 8.33 -10.62
C TYR A 54 1.71 7.01 -11.35
#